data_AF-A0A850YF06-F1
#
_entry.id   AF-A0A850YF06-F1
#
_cell.length_a   1.000
_cell.length_b   1.000
_cell.length_c   1.000
_cell.angle_alpha   90.00
_cell.angle_beta   90.00
_cell.angle_gamma   90.00
#
_symmetry.space_group_name_H-M   'P 1'
#
loop_
_entity.id
_entity.type
_entity.pdbx_description
1 polymer ?
#
loop_
_entity_poly.entity_id
_entity_poly.type
_entity_poly.pdbx_seq_one_letter_code
_entity_poly.pdbx_strand_id
1 'polypeptide(L)'
;METLVREKGVNSFQMFMTYKDLYMLRDSELYQVLRACRDIGAIARVHAENGELVAEGAKEALDLGITGPEGIEISRPEELEAEATHRVITIANRTHCPVYLVNVSSMSAGDVIAAAKMQGKVVYAETTTAHATLTGLHYYHQDWFHAAAYVTVPPLRLDTNTSAYLMSLLAKTSGTPWQEYTPFPGHGAPQAPHGRGIPHSLGMELPRHPMVCVPHSLGTELPRHPMAGVSPIPWAWSSPGT
;
A
#
# COMPACT_ATOMS: atom_id res chain seq x y z
N MET A 1 -12.02 -17.61 3.29
CA MET A 1 -11.70 -17.11 1.94
C MET A 1 -12.68 -17.66 0.91
N GLU A 2 -12.88 -18.98 0.82
CA GLU A 2 -13.79 -19.60 -0.17
C GLU A 2 -15.21 -19.01 -0.22
N THR A 3 -15.89 -18.88 0.93
CA THR A 3 -17.24 -18.29 0.99
C THR A 3 -17.28 -16.88 0.41
N LEU A 4 -16.26 -16.06 0.66
CA LEU A 4 -16.19 -14.69 0.14
C LEU A 4 -16.07 -14.68 -1.39
N VAL A 5 -15.26 -15.59 -1.95
CA VAL A 5 -15.11 -15.71 -3.41
C VAL A 5 -16.39 -16.23 -4.06
N ARG A 6 -16.92 -17.34 -3.55
CA ARG A 6 -18.03 -18.06 -4.19
C ARG A 6 -19.38 -17.36 -4.03
N GLU A 7 -19.62 -16.74 -2.88
CA GLU A 7 -20.95 -16.24 -2.53
C GLU A 7 -21.02 -14.72 -2.45
N LYS A 8 -19.89 -14.03 -2.25
CA LYS A 8 -19.85 -12.57 -2.05
C LYS A 8 -19.16 -11.80 -3.16
N GLY A 9 -18.62 -12.50 -4.18
CA GLY A 9 -17.98 -11.88 -5.33
C GLY A 9 -16.64 -11.20 -5.02
N VAL A 10 -15.99 -11.54 -3.90
CA VAL A 10 -14.67 -11.02 -3.53
C VAL A 10 -13.60 -11.79 -4.32
N ASN A 11 -12.72 -11.11 -5.04
CA ASN A 11 -11.70 -11.77 -5.88
C ASN A 11 -10.26 -11.37 -5.53
N SER A 12 -10.06 -10.61 -4.45
CA SER A 12 -8.74 -10.20 -3.99
C SER A 12 -8.66 -10.15 -2.47
N PHE A 13 -7.48 -10.44 -1.94
CA PHE A 13 -7.20 -10.44 -0.50
C PHE A 13 -5.94 -9.62 -0.24
N GLN A 14 -5.98 -8.77 0.80
CA GLN A 14 -4.86 -7.96 1.23
C GLN A 14 -4.12 -8.63 2.38
N MET A 15 -2.80 -8.72 2.26
CA MET A 15 -1.89 -9.22 3.29
C MET A 15 -0.80 -8.19 3.60
N PHE A 16 -0.25 -8.25 4.80
CA PHE A 16 0.79 -7.32 5.26
C PHE A 16 2.03 -8.11 5.71
N MET A 17 3.21 -7.66 5.26
CA MET A 17 4.51 -8.15 5.74
C MET A 17 5.08 -7.28 6.86
N THR A 18 4.38 -6.18 7.17
CA THR A 18 4.69 -5.21 8.23
C THR A 18 3.51 -5.09 9.19
N TYR A 19 3.58 -4.14 10.12
CA TYR A 19 2.67 -4.02 11.26
C TYR A 19 2.77 -5.24 12.18
N LYS A 20 3.99 -5.47 12.70
CA LYS A 20 4.29 -6.50 13.69
C LYS A 20 3.28 -6.45 14.83
N ASP A 21 2.86 -7.63 15.29
CA ASP A 21 1.86 -7.86 16.35
C ASP A 21 0.42 -7.39 16.02
N LEU A 22 0.15 -6.85 14.83
CA LEU A 22 -1.19 -6.40 14.41
C LEU A 22 -1.70 -7.13 13.16
N TYR A 23 -1.01 -6.97 12.02
CA TYR A 23 -1.45 -7.51 10.73
C TYR A 23 -0.40 -8.35 10.02
N MET A 24 0.84 -8.34 10.52
CA MET A 24 1.97 -9.02 9.90
C MET A 24 1.76 -10.52 9.82
N LEU A 25 1.87 -11.08 8.61
CA LEU A 25 1.97 -12.51 8.39
C LEU A 25 3.44 -12.94 8.29
N ARG A 26 3.76 -14.07 8.90
CA ARG A 26 5.06 -14.73 8.74
C ARG A 26 5.13 -15.44 7.39
N ASP A 27 6.33 -15.73 6.91
CA ASP A 27 6.54 -16.36 5.59
C ASP A 27 5.77 -17.69 5.43
N SER A 28 5.71 -18.49 6.50
CA SER A 28 4.95 -19.75 6.48
C SER A 28 3.44 -19.53 6.29
N GLU A 29 2.89 -18.46 6.84
CA GLU A 29 1.47 -18.08 6.70
C GLU A 29 1.22 -17.49 5.32
N LEU A 30 2.11 -16.62 4.84
CA LEU A 30 2.07 -16.11 3.46
C LEU A 30 2.08 -17.25 2.45
N TYR A 31 2.94 -18.26 2.62
CA TYR A 31 2.97 -19.42 1.74
C TYR A 31 1.61 -20.14 1.67
N GLN A 32 0.95 -20.36 2.82
CA GLN A 32 -0.36 -21.01 2.85
C GLN A 32 -1.47 -20.12 2.26
N VAL A 33 -1.45 -18.81 2.55
CA VAL A 33 -2.44 -17.87 2.02
C VAL A 33 -2.30 -17.72 0.50
N LEU A 34 -1.08 -17.61 -0.03
CA LEU A 34 -0.85 -17.56 -1.48
C LEU A 34 -1.30 -18.84 -2.17
N ARG A 35 -1.06 -20.01 -1.55
CA ARG A 35 -1.59 -21.28 -2.05
C ARG A 35 -3.12 -21.27 -2.08
N ALA A 36 -3.76 -20.81 -1.00
CA ALA A 36 -5.21 -20.71 -0.94
C ALA A 36 -5.77 -19.74 -1.99
N CYS A 37 -5.14 -18.57 -2.18
CA CYS A 37 -5.50 -17.61 -3.23
C CYS A 37 -5.45 -18.23 -4.62
N ARG A 38 -4.38 -18.98 -4.94
CA ARG A 38 -4.28 -19.72 -6.19
C ARG A 38 -5.42 -20.72 -6.35
N ASP A 39 -5.69 -21.53 -5.34
CA ASP A 39 -6.69 -22.62 -5.43
C ASP A 39 -8.12 -22.09 -5.63
N ILE A 40 -8.41 -20.87 -5.14
CA ILE A 40 -9.72 -20.22 -5.30
C ILE A 40 -9.76 -19.19 -6.42
N GLY A 41 -8.67 -19.00 -7.18
CA GLY A 41 -8.60 -18.04 -8.28
C GLY A 41 -8.64 -16.56 -7.84
N ALA A 42 -8.14 -16.23 -6.66
CA ALA A 42 -8.10 -14.86 -6.13
C ALA A 42 -6.72 -14.20 -6.28
N ILE A 43 -6.70 -12.87 -6.36
CA ILE A 43 -5.48 -12.07 -6.42
C ILE A 43 -4.95 -11.80 -5.00
N ALA A 44 -3.69 -12.16 -4.78
CA ALA A 44 -2.98 -11.85 -3.55
C ALA A 44 -2.36 -10.45 -3.60
N ARG A 45 -2.94 -9.49 -2.88
CA ARG A 45 -2.41 -8.14 -2.71
C ARG A 45 -1.49 -8.11 -1.48
N VAL A 46 -0.27 -7.60 -1.62
CA VAL A 46 0.72 -7.63 -0.53
C VAL A 46 1.37 -6.27 -0.34
N HIS A 47 1.27 -5.76 0.89
CA HIS A 47 2.06 -4.64 1.38
C HIS A 47 3.41 -5.16 1.85
N ALA A 48 4.47 -4.85 1.10
CA ALA A 48 5.78 -5.48 1.24
C ALA A 48 6.81 -4.54 1.87
N GLU A 49 6.88 -4.54 3.20
CA GLU A 49 8.00 -4.00 3.98
C GLU A 49 8.39 -5.04 5.03
N ASN A 50 9.66 -5.13 5.40
CA ASN A 50 10.10 -6.06 6.44
C ASN A 50 9.65 -5.58 7.83
N GLY A 51 8.56 -6.14 8.34
CA GLY A 51 7.95 -5.71 9.61
C GLY A 51 8.82 -5.83 10.84
N GLU A 52 9.75 -6.79 10.89
CA GLU A 52 10.68 -6.93 12.00
C GLU A 52 11.68 -5.77 12.02
N LEU A 53 12.29 -5.48 10.86
CA LEU A 53 13.24 -4.38 10.72
C LEU A 53 12.56 -3.01 10.85
N VAL A 54 11.31 -2.86 10.38
CA VAL A 54 10.52 -1.64 10.62
C VAL A 54 10.31 -1.41 12.12
N ALA A 55 9.99 -2.47 12.87
CA ALA A 55 9.75 -2.34 14.30
C ALA A 55 11.03 -1.94 15.07
N GLU A 56 12.17 -2.56 14.74
CA GLU A 56 13.46 -2.20 15.35
C GLU A 56 13.92 -0.80 14.91
N GLY A 57 13.78 -0.43 13.63
CA GLY A 57 14.14 0.90 13.14
C GLY A 57 13.29 2.01 13.75
N ALA A 58 11.99 1.77 13.99
CA ALA A 58 11.13 2.72 14.69
C ALA A 58 11.53 2.90 16.15
N LYS A 59 11.90 1.82 16.83
CA LYS A 59 12.42 1.85 18.19
C LYS A 59 13.74 2.62 18.26
N GLU A 60 14.68 2.32 17.38
CA GLU A 60 15.98 2.99 17.30
C GLU A 60 15.84 4.50 17.06
N ALA A 61 14.96 4.91 16.13
CA ALA A 61 14.70 6.32 15.87
C ALA A 61 14.18 7.04 17.13
N LEU A 62 13.25 6.41 17.87
CA LEU A 62 12.74 6.97 19.13
C LEU A 62 13.80 7.02 20.23
N ASP A 63 14.64 5.99 20.35
CA ASP A 63 15.74 5.94 21.32
C ASP A 63 16.79 7.04 21.05
N LEU A 64 16.96 7.43 19.78
CA LEU A 64 17.79 8.57 19.35
C LEU A 64 17.09 9.95 19.54
N GLY A 65 15.86 9.97 20.04
CA GLY A 65 15.08 11.19 20.28
C GLY A 65 14.39 11.75 19.02
N ILE A 66 14.34 10.98 17.92
CA ILE A 66 13.66 11.38 16.69
C ILE A 66 12.17 11.08 16.85
N THR A 67 11.40 12.10 17.25
CA THR A 67 9.96 11.98 17.51
C THR A 67 9.08 12.69 16.49
N GLY A 68 9.67 13.42 15.54
CA GLY A 68 8.94 14.14 14.49
C GLY A 68 8.52 13.24 13.32
N PRO A 69 7.73 13.76 12.36
CA PRO A 69 7.25 12.99 11.21
C PRO A 69 8.37 12.46 10.32
N GLU A 70 9.53 13.11 10.28
CA GLU A 70 10.74 12.68 9.56
C GLU A 70 11.20 11.27 9.92
N GLY A 71 10.93 10.81 11.14
CA GLY A 71 11.36 9.48 11.52
C GLY A 71 10.58 8.35 10.83
N ILE A 72 9.47 8.60 10.13
CA ILE A 72 8.81 7.57 9.31
C ILE A 72 9.67 7.15 8.12
N GLU A 73 10.44 8.10 7.57
CA GLU A 73 11.37 7.85 6.46
C GLU A 73 12.63 7.18 6.98
N ILE A 74 13.17 7.69 8.09
CA ILE A 74 14.40 7.18 8.73
C ILE A 74 14.24 5.74 9.23
N SER A 75 13.10 5.41 9.85
CA SER A 75 12.86 4.07 10.42
C SER A 75 12.56 3.00 9.38
N ARG A 76 12.29 3.39 8.13
CA ARG A 76 11.81 2.49 7.06
C ARG A 76 12.53 2.77 5.73
N PRO A 77 13.86 2.66 5.69
CA PRO A 77 14.63 2.91 4.47
C PRO A 77 14.20 1.95 3.37
N GLU A 78 14.43 2.32 2.10
CA GLU A 78 13.86 1.61 0.96
C GLU A 78 14.32 0.16 0.79
N GLU A 79 15.47 -0.20 1.36
CA GLU A 79 15.96 -1.57 1.39
C GLU A 79 15.01 -2.55 2.11
N LEU A 80 14.25 -2.09 3.11
CA LEU A 80 13.25 -2.91 3.81
C LEU A 80 12.05 -3.23 2.91
N GLU A 81 11.69 -2.32 2.02
CA GLU A 81 10.64 -2.54 1.00
C GLU A 81 11.15 -3.50 -0.08
N ALA A 82 12.38 -3.28 -0.56
CA ALA A 82 13.00 -4.10 -1.60
C ALA A 82 13.22 -5.55 -1.16
N GLU A 83 13.71 -5.78 0.06
CA GLU A 83 13.88 -7.11 0.64
C GLU A 83 12.55 -7.86 0.71
N ALA A 84 11.53 -7.23 1.32
CA ALA A 84 10.21 -7.84 1.47
C ALA A 84 9.56 -8.11 0.11
N THR A 85 9.71 -7.19 -0.85
CA THR A 85 9.26 -7.33 -2.23
C THR A 85 9.91 -8.55 -2.90
N HIS A 86 11.23 -8.70 -2.77
CA HIS A 86 11.95 -9.85 -3.31
C HIS A 86 11.50 -11.16 -2.66
N ARG A 87 11.32 -11.16 -1.33
CA ARG A 87 10.90 -12.32 -0.55
C ARG A 87 9.49 -12.78 -0.94
N VAL A 88 8.50 -11.89 -0.99
CA VAL A 88 7.14 -12.29 -1.37
C VAL A 88 7.06 -12.77 -2.82
N ILE A 89 7.79 -12.15 -3.75
CA ILE A 89 7.87 -12.62 -5.14
C ILE A 89 8.43 -14.05 -5.18
N THR A 90 9.42 -14.35 -4.35
CA THR A 90 10.00 -15.69 -4.24
C THR A 90 8.97 -16.70 -3.73
N ILE A 91 8.25 -16.38 -2.65
CA ILE A 91 7.19 -17.24 -2.09
C ILE A 91 6.08 -17.45 -3.13
N ALA A 92 5.61 -16.36 -3.75
CA ALA A 92 4.57 -16.39 -4.78
C ALA A 92 4.94 -17.32 -5.94
N ASN A 93 6.17 -17.19 -6.45
CA ASN A 93 6.69 -18.05 -7.51
C ASN A 93 6.75 -19.53 -7.10
N ARG A 94 7.10 -19.84 -5.84
CA ARG A 94 7.07 -21.21 -5.30
C ARG A 94 5.66 -21.78 -5.16
N THR A 95 4.68 -20.92 -4.87
CA THR A 95 3.27 -21.33 -4.77
C THR A 95 2.53 -21.35 -6.10
N HIS A 96 3.12 -20.82 -7.18
CA HIS A 96 2.46 -20.55 -8.46
C HIS A 96 1.21 -19.66 -8.31
N CYS A 97 1.26 -18.70 -7.39
CA CYS A 97 0.21 -17.69 -7.20
C CYS A 97 0.67 -16.37 -7.83
N PRO A 98 -0.16 -15.72 -8.67
CA PRO A 98 0.07 -14.33 -9.04
C PRO A 98 0.10 -13.45 -7.79
N VAL A 99 1.07 -12.54 -7.70
CA VAL A 99 1.15 -11.57 -6.59
C VAL A 99 1.01 -10.15 -7.12
N TYR A 100 0.33 -9.31 -6.35
CA TYR A 100 0.07 -7.92 -6.66
C TYR A 100 0.64 -7.05 -5.53
N LEU A 101 1.72 -6.32 -5.79
CA LEU A 101 2.37 -5.49 -4.79
C LEU A 101 1.70 -4.13 -4.72
N VAL A 102 1.32 -3.72 -3.50
CA VAL A 102 0.61 -2.47 -3.25
C VAL A 102 1.54 -1.39 -2.77
N ASN A 103 1.21 -0.14 -3.10
CA ASN A 103 1.92 1.06 -2.63
C ASN A 103 3.44 1.03 -2.87
N VAL A 104 3.89 0.51 -4.01
CA VAL A 104 5.32 0.50 -4.35
C VAL A 104 5.83 1.94 -4.36
N SER A 105 6.85 2.23 -3.57
CA SER A 105 7.31 3.60 -3.28
C SER A 105 8.73 3.88 -3.74
N SER A 106 9.58 2.86 -3.84
CA SER A 106 11.02 3.01 -4.03
C SER A 106 11.53 2.51 -5.37
N MET A 107 12.68 3.05 -5.78
CA MET A 107 13.42 2.58 -6.95
C MET A 107 13.87 1.14 -6.76
N SER A 108 14.42 0.83 -5.59
CA SER A 108 14.91 -0.52 -5.25
C SER A 108 13.81 -1.58 -5.35
N ALA A 109 12.60 -1.33 -4.83
CA ALA A 109 11.48 -2.27 -5.00
C ALA A 109 11.04 -2.37 -6.47
N GLY A 110 11.02 -1.25 -7.19
CA GLY A 110 10.76 -1.20 -8.62
C GLY A 110 11.70 -2.09 -9.44
N ASP A 111 13.00 -2.04 -9.14
CA ASP A 111 14.03 -2.85 -9.82
C ASP A 111 13.83 -4.34 -9.56
N VAL A 112 13.52 -4.73 -8.32
CA VAL A 112 13.20 -6.12 -7.98
C VAL A 112 11.99 -6.61 -8.77
N ILE A 113 10.95 -5.80 -8.90
CA ILE A 113 9.74 -6.13 -9.68
C ILE A 113 10.07 -6.26 -11.16
N ALA A 114 10.83 -5.31 -11.72
CA ALA A 114 11.24 -5.32 -13.12
C ALA A 114 12.07 -6.57 -13.44
N ALA A 115 13.04 -6.91 -12.60
CA ALA A 115 13.86 -8.11 -12.73
C ALA A 115 13.02 -9.40 -12.64
N ALA A 116 12.06 -9.47 -11.71
CA ALA A 116 11.16 -10.61 -11.57
C ALA A 116 10.29 -10.81 -12.81
N LYS A 117 9.77 -9.72 -13.39
CA LYS A 117 9.00 -9.77 -14.64
C LYS A 117 9.85 -10.19 -15.83
N MET A 118 11.10 -9.72 -15.93
CA MET A 118 12.04 -10.18 -16.96
C MET A 118 12.33 -11.69 -16.88
N GLN A 119 12.23 -12.28 -15.69
CA GLN A 119 12.36 -13.73 -15.47
C GLN A 119 11.07 -14.51 -15.77
N GLY A 120 10.00 -13.85 -16.24
CA GLY A 120 8.72 -14.48 -16.53
C GLY A 120 7.86 -14.79 -15.30
N LYS A 121 8.18 -14.23 -14.12
CA LYS A 121 7.36 -14.40 -12.91
C LYS A 121 6.08 -13.58 -13.04
N VAL A 122 4.97 -14.13 -12.55
CA VAL A 122 3.65 -13.46 -12.58
C VAL A 122 3.52 -12.49 -11.41
N VAL A 123 4.01 -11.27 -11.61
CA VAL A 123 4.01 -10.20 -10.62
C VAL A 123 3.30 -8.98 -11.19
N TYR A 124 2.43 -8.36 -10.41
CA TYR A 124 1.81 -7.07 -10.69
C TYR A 124 2.19 -6.08 -9.59
N ALA A 125 2.10 -4.80 -9.89
CA ALA A 125 2.43 -3.75 -8.93
C ALA A 125 1.57 -2.51 -9.17
N GLU A 126 1.15 -1.87 -8.09
CA GLU A 126 0.60 -0.51 -8.09
C GLU A 126 1.50 0.43 -7.31
N THR A 127 1.46 1.70 -7.67
CA THR A 127 1.99 2.81 -6.89
C THR A 127 0.88 3.81 -6.64
N THR A 128 1.03 4.68 -5.65
CA THR A 128 0.04 5.72 -5.35
C THR A 128 0.36 7.02 -6.06
N THR A 129 -0.62 7.91 -6.22
CA THR A 129 -0.38 9.26 -6.75
C THR A 129 0.65 10.01 -5.92
N ALA A 130 0.67 9.81 -4.59
CA ALA A 130 1.62 10.45 -3.71
C ALA A 130 3.05 9.98 -4.01
N HIS A 131 3.29 8.67 -4.09
CA HIS A 131 4.59 8.10 -4.46
C HIS A 131 5.02 8.46 -5.89
N ALA A 132 4.06 8.63 -6.79
CA ALA A 132 4.32 9.01 -8.17
C ALA A 132 4.57 10.51 -8.38
N THR A 133 4.30 11.39 -7.41
CA THR A 133 4.38 12.85 -7.63
C THR A 133 5.06 13.65 -6.53
N LEU A 134 5.20 13.10 -5.32
CA LEU A 134 5.73 13.78 -4.14
C LEU A 134 7.05 13.15 -3.67
N THR A 135 7.80 13.87 -2.85
CA THR A 135 9.08 13.42 -2.28
C THR A 135 9.04 13.45 -0.74
N GLY A 136 9.95 12.72 -0.10
CA GLY A 136 10.10 12.67 1.36
C GLY A 136 10.54 13.99 1.98
N LEU A 137 10.91 15.00 1.19
CA LEU A 137 11.31 16.33 1.69
C LEU A 137 10.19 16.99 2.52
N HIS A 138 8.93 16.65 2.26
CA HIS A 138 7.80 17.14 3.03
C HIS A 138 7.86 16.75 4.51
N TYR A 139 8.52 15.64 4.87
CA TYR A 139 8.66 15.22 6.26
C TYR A 139 9.56 16.12 7.10
N TYR A 140 10.47 16.87 6.45
CA TYR A 140 11.43 17.76 7.10
C TYR A 140 10.95 19.22 7.12
N HIS A 141 9.67 19.46 6.85
CA HIS A 141 9.09 20.79 6.88
C HIS A 141 9.04 21.33 8.32
N GLN A 142 9.30 22.63 8.48
CA GLN A 142 9.36 23.28 9.80
C GLN A 142 8.02 23.30 10.54
N ASP A 143 6.91 23.39 9.79
CA ASP A 143 5.58 23.17 10.34
C ASP A 143 5.30 21.67 10.48
N TRP A 144 5.15 21.25 11.74
CA TRP A 144 4.86 19.87 12.12
C TRP A 144 3.56 19.34 11.49
N PHE A 145 2.52 20.17 11.39
CA PHE A 145 1.24 19.72 10.83
C PHE A 145 1.34 19.44 9.34
N HIS A 146 2.07 20.29 8.62
CA HIS A 146 2.42 20.03 7.22
C HIS A 146 3.17 18.71 7.11
N ALA A 147 4.26 18.52 7.86
CA ALA A 147 5.04 17.28 7.79
C ALA A 147 4.21 16.02 8.12
N ALA A 148 3.38 16.09 9.17
CA ALA A 148 2.50 15.00 9.58
C ALA A 148 1.45 14.64 8.52
N ALA A 149 0.97 15.61 7.73
CA ALA A 149 -0.04 15.38 6.69
C ALA A 149 0.46 14.50 5.53
N TYR A 150 1.78 14.35 5.38
CA TYR A 150 2.39 13.53 4.32
C TYR A 150 2.77 12.12 4.80
N VAL A 151 2.54 11.80 6.09
CA VAL A 151 2.87 10.49 6.66
C VAL A 151 2.03 9.40 6.01
N THR A 152 2.71 8.46 5.35
CA THR A 152 2.13 7.32 4.66
C THR A 152 3.13 6.17 4.68
N VAL A 153 2.68 4.95 4.38
CA VAL A 153 3.55 3.77 4.31
C VAL A 153 3.36 2.98 3.01
N PRO A 154 4.44 2.49 2.39
CA PRO A 154 5.84 2.88 2.66
C PRO A 154 6.04 4.41 2.51
N PRO A 155 7.04 5.03 3.16
CA PRO A 155 7.17 6.49 3.19
C PRO A 155 7.48 7.06 1.80
N LEU A 156 7.20 8.35 1.60
CA LEU A 156 7.72 9.09 0.45
C LEU A 156 9.25 9.12 0.50
N ARG A 157 9.92 8.87 -0.63
CA ARG A 157 11.38 8.75 -0.68
C ARG A 157 12.05 10.11 -0.88
N LEU A 158 13.20 10.30 -0.22
CA LEU A 158 13.97 11.56 -0.28
C LEU A 158 14.55 11.84 -1.66
N ASP A 159 14.99 10.80 -2.38
CA ASP A 159 15.55 10.97 -3.73
C ASP A 159 14.47 11.46 -4.70
N THR A 160 14.70 12.65 -5.25
CA THR A 160 13.77 13.33 -6.17
C THR A 160 13.62 12.62 -7.51
N ASN A 161 14.53 11.72 -7.87
CA ASN A 161 14.43 10.91 -9.08
C ASN A 161 13.49 9.71 -8.92
N THR A 162 13.14 9.34 -7.67
CA THR A 162 12.38 8.11 -7.37
C THR A 162 11.10 8.00 -8.17
N SER A 163 10.28 9.05 -8.17
CA SER A 163 8.98 9.06 -8.86
C SER A 163 9.15 8.81 -10.36
N ALA A 164 10.01 9.56 -11.03
CA ALA A 164 10.20 9.44 -12.48
C ALA A 164 10.78 8.06 -12.86
N TYR A 165 11.73 7.57 -12.07
CA TYR A 165 12.35 6.27 -12.30
C TYR A 165 11.35 5.13 -12.09
N LEU A 166 10.65 5.12 -10.95
CA LEU A 166 9.63 4.13 -10.61
C LEU A 166 8.54 4.08 -11.67
N MET A 167 8.03 5.24 -12.09
CA MET A 167 7.01 5.31 -13.16
C MET A 167 7.54 4.75 -14.48
N SER A 168 8.82 4.97 -14.80
CA SER A 168 9.43 4.39 -16.00
C SER A 168 9.50 2.86 -15.96
N LEU A 169 9.74 2.27 -14.78
CA LEU A 169 9.75 0.82 -14.58
C LEU A 169 8.34 0.26 -14.67
N LEU A 170 7.41 0.83 -13.91
CA LEU A 170 6.02 0.36 -13.89
C LEU A 170 5.35 0.48 -15.26
N ALA A 171 5.60 1.56 -16.01
CA ALA A 171 5.08 1.74 -17.37
C ALA A 171 5.67 0.77 -18.39
N LYS A 172 6.94 0.36 -18.26
CA LYS A 172 7.55 -0.65 -19.16
C LYS A 172 7.05 -2.06 -18.89
N THR A 173 6.49 -2.28 -17.71
CA THR A 173 6.10 -3.61 -17.26
C THR A 173 4.67 -4.04 -17.63
N SER A 174 3.98 -3.24 -18.45
CA SER A 174 2.71 -3.60 -19.12
C SER A 174 2.93 -4.29 -20.48
N GLY A 175 4.19 -4.51 -20.89
CA GLY A 175 4.55 -5.05 -22.21
C GLY A 175 4.74 -6.57 -22.32
N THR A 176 4.57 -7.36 -21.25
CA THR A 176 4.55 -8.83 -21.40
C THR A 176 3.27 -9.23 -22.13
N PRO A 177 3.35 -9.85 -23.32
CA PRO A 177 2.19 -10.44 -23.96
C PRO A 177 1.53 -11.36 -22.95
N TRP A 178 0.21 -11.26 -22.82
CA TRP A 178 -0.60 -12.24 -22.11
C TRP A 178 -0.17 -13.63 -22.58
N GLN A 179 0.68 -14.33 -21.80
CA GLN A 179 0.63 -15.77 -21.86
C GLN A 179 -0.77 -16.09 -21.41
N GLU A 180 -1.58 -16.60 -22.34
CA GLU A 180 -2.94 -17.04 -22.11
C GLU A 180 -2.97 -17.91 -20.87
N TYR A 181 -3.25 -17.29 -19.73
CA TYR A 181 -3.67 -18.00 -18.56
C TYR A 181 -5.09 -18.44 -18.89
N THR A 182 -5.19 -19.65 -19.43
CA THR A 182 -6.47 -20.33 -19.60
C THR A 182 -7.03 -20.50 -18.19
N PRO A 183 -8.15 -19.85 -17.84
CA PRO A 183 -8.83 -20.18 -16.60
C PRO A 183 -9.24 -21.65 -16.70
N PHE A 184 -8.90 -22.45 -15.69
CA PHE A 184 -9.20 -23.88 -15.66
C PHE A 184 -10.67 -24.16 -16.04
N PRO A 185 -10.94 -25.28 -16.74
CA PRO A 185 -12.29 -25.63 -17.16
C PRO A 185 -13.13 -26.11 -15.98
N GLY A 186 -14.31 -25.50 -15.80
CA GLY A 186 -15.40 -26.08 -15.03
C GLY A 186 -15.75 -25.32 -13.75
N HIS A 187 -16.64 -24.33 -13.86
CA HIS A 187 -18.03 -24.43 -13.41
C HIS A 187 -18.70 -23.05 -13.55
N GLY A 188 -19.92 -23.05 -14.12
CA GLY A 188 -20.62 -21.87 -14.59
C GLY A 188 -20.81 -20.79 -13.52
N ALA A 189 -20.58 -19.54 -13.93
CA ALA A 189 -20.88 -18.37 -13.13
C ALA A 189 -22.41 -18.19 -12.97
N PRO A 190 -22.94 -18.02 -11.75
CA PRO A 190 -24.28 -17.49 -11.56
C PRO A 190 -24.27 -15.96 -11.74
N GLN A 191 -25.29 -15.45 -12.42
CA GLN A 191 -25.53 -14.01 -12.60
C GLN A 191 -25.83 -13.32 -11.26
N ALA A 192 -25.24 -12.14 -11.03
CA ALA A 192 -25.50 -11.30 -9.86
C ALA A 192 -26.70 -10.36 -10.08
N PRO A 193 -27.60 -10.17 -9.10
CA PRO A 193 -28.63 -9.15 -9.15
C PRO A 193 -28.18 -7.81 -8.52
N HIS A 194 -28.84 -6.75 -8.98
CA HIS A 194 -28.61 -5.33 -8.70
C HIS A 194 -28.76 -4.89 -7.23
N GLY A 195 -27.82 -4.07 -6.78
CA GLY A 195 -28.04 -2.78 -6.10
C GLY A 195 -28.49 -2.74 -4.63
N ARG A 196 -27.67 -2.08 -3.77
CA ARG A 196 -28.06 -0.97 -2.88
C ARG A 196 -26.86 -0.36 -2.15
N GLY A 197 -26.85 0.97 -2.03
CA GLY A 197 -25.72 1.79 -1.57
C GLY A 197 -25.50 1.83 -0.05
N ILE A 198 -24.37 2.40 0.34
CA ILE A 198 -23.92 2.61 1.72
C ILE A 198 -23.51 4.10 1.86
N PRO A 199 -23.94 4.84 2.90
CA PRO A 199 -23.57 6.24 3.09
C PRO A 199 -22.24 6.44 3.85
N HIS A 200 -21.72 7.66 3.69
CA HIS A 200 -20.42 8.20 4.06
C HIS A 200 -20.15 8.49 5.56
N SER A 201 -18.83 8.59 5.83
CA SER A 201 -18.10 9.48 6.75
C SER A 201 -18.21 9.32 8.27
N LEU A 202 -17.06 9.03 8.90
CA LEU A 202 -16.71 9.46 10.25
C LEU A 202 -15.36 10.20 10.20
N GLY A 203 -15.35 11.46 10.62
CA GLY A 203 -14.12 12.23 10.81
C GLY A 203 -13.39 11.79 12.09
N MET A 204 -12.05 11.78 12.04
CA MET A 204 -11.21 11.60 13.22
C MET A 204 -10.38 12.86 13.47
N GLU A 205 -10.45 13.37 14.71
CA GLU A 205 -9.52 14.33 15.28
C GLU A 205 -8.18 13.65 15.61
N LEU A 206 -7.06 14.32 15.31
CA LEU A 206 -5.70 13.83 15.56
C LEU A 206 -5.14 14.40 16.88
N PRO A 207 -4.84 13.57 17.89
CA PRO A 207 -4.10 14.02 19.07
C PRO A 207 -2.59 14.11 18.80
N ARG A 208 -1.92 15.12 19.38
CA ARG A 208 -0.47 15.36 19.30
C ARG A 208 0.29 14.41 20.25
N HIS A 209 0.52 13.16 19.85
CA HIS A 209 1.39 12.19 20.55
C HIS A 209 2.08 11.26 19.51
N PRO A 210 3.08 10.42 19.90
CA PRO A 210 4.32 10.13 19.14
C PRO A 210 4.12 9.62 17.71
N MET A 211 5.15 9.67 16.85
CA MET A 211 5.15 9.22 15.44
C MET A 211 4.29 7.97 15.15
N VAL A 212 4.30 6.98 16.05
CA VAL A 212 3.52 5.73 15.99
C VAL A 212 1.99 5.96 15.90
N CYS A 213 1.51 7.12 16.33
CA CYS A 213 0.08 7.46 16.43
C CYS A 213 -0.43 8.34 15.28
N VAL A 214 0.41 8.77 14.33
CA VAL A 214 -0.09 9.49 13.14
C VAL A 214 -0.77 8.49 12.21
N PRO A 215 -2.08 8.62 11.91
CA PRO A 215 -2.79 7.68 11.04
C PRO A 215 -2.19 7.68 9.64
N HIS A 216 -1.90 6.48 9.15
CA HIS A 216 -1.36 6.27 7.82
C HIS A 216 -2.46 6.40 6.76
N SER A 217 -2.64 7.60 6.20
CA SER A 217 -3.37 7.78 4.95
C SER A 217 -3.23 9.22 4.43
N LEU A 218 -2.62 9.37 3.26
CA LEU A 218 -2.90 10.51 2.39
C LEU A 218 -4.23 10.22 1.68
N GLY A 219 -5.26 11.03 1.93
CA GLY A 219 -6.56 10.86 1.27
C GLY A 219 -6.43 10.99 -0.25
N THR A 220 -6.76 9.92 -1.00
CA THR A 220 -6.67 9.88 -2.46
C THR A 220 -8.03 10.00 -3.16
N GLU A 221 -9.00 10.72 -2.57
CA GLU A 221 -10.22 11.07 -3.30
C GLU A 221 -10.01 12.38 -4.08
N LEU A 222 -9.52 12.25 -5.32
CA LEU A 222 -9.68 13.32 -6.32
C LEU A 222 -11.10 13.22 -6.91
N PRO A 223 -11.89 14.31 -6.95
CA PRO A 223 -13.25 14.27 -7.51
C PRO A 223 -13.19 13.99 -9.01
N ARG A 224 -13.86 12.91 -9.44
CA ARG A 224 -14.07 12.64 -10.86
C ARG A 224 -15.15 13.60 -11.39
N HIS A 225 -14.73 14.55 -12.24
CA HIS A 225 -15.49 15.46 -13.12
C HIS A 225 -16.03 16.81 -12.57
N PRO A 226 -16.15 17.84 -13.44
CA PRO A 226 -16.11 19.25 -13.06
C PRO A 226 -17.50 19.87 -12.78
N MET A 227 -17.52 20.82 -11.85
CA MET A 227 -18.48 21.92 -11.69
C MET A 227 -19.98 21.57 -11.82
N ALA A 228 -20.63 21.30 -10.69
CA ALA A 228 -22.02 21.67 -10.44
C ALA A 228 -22.16 22.00 -8.95
N GLY A 229 -22.69 23.19 -8.66
CA GLY A 229 -22.41 23.95 -7.46
C GLY A 229 -22.99 23.43 -6.15
N VAL A 230 -22.35 23.86 -5.06
CA VAL A 230 -23.00 24.14 -3.78
C VAL A 230 -22.30 25.37 -3.16
N SER A 231 -23.13 26.33 -2.73
CA SER A 231 -22.78 27.62 -2.13
C SER A 231 -22.09 27.49 -0.76
N PRO A 232 -21.41 28.54 -0.25
CA PRO A 232 -20.60 28.51 0.98
C PRO A 232 -21.44 28.79 2.24
N ILE A 233 -20.80 28.73 3.44
CA ILE A 233 -21.08 29.40 4.75
C ILE A 233 -21.08 28.39 5.94
N PRO A 234 -20.56 28.71 7.16
CA PRO A 234 -19.39 29.50 7.55
C PRO A 234 -18.57 28.89 8.72
N TRP A 235 -17.39 29.45 8.93
CA TRP A 235 -16.64 29.52 10.18
C TRP A 235 -17.52 29.94 11.38
N ALA A 236 -17.38 29.25 12.52
CA ALA A 236 -17.84 29.75 13.81
C ALA A 236 -16.88 29.33 14.93
N TRP A 237 -16.07 30.29 15.34
CA TRP A 237 -15.45 30.32 16.66
C TRP A 237 -16.56 30.36 17.73
N SER A 238 -16.45 29.52 18.75
CA SER A 238 -17.13 29.77 20.02
C SER A 238 -16.13 29.59 21.15
N SER A 239 -15.76 30.72 21.77
CA SER A 239 -15.10 30.76 23.06
C SER A 239 -16.07 30.24 24.14
N PRO A 240 -15.61 29.46 25.13
CA PRO A 240 -16.41 29.23 26.33
C PRO A 240 -16.40 30.50 27.18
N GLY A 241 -17.58 30.92 27.62
CA GLY A 241 -17.77 32.10 28.46
C GLY A 241 -17.19 31.95 29.87
N THR A 242 -16.79 33.10 30.40
CA THR A 242 -17.10 33.59 31.75
C THR A 242 -17.60 35.01 31.58
#